data_AF-A0A9N7NED2-F1
#
_entry.id   AF-A0A9N7NED2-F1
#
_cell.length_a   1.000
_cell.length_b   1.000
_cell.length_c   1.000
_cell.angle_alpha   90.00
_cell.angle_beta   90.00
_cell.angle_gamma   90.00
#
_symmetry.space_group_name_H-M   'P 1'
#
loop_
_entity.id
_entity.type
_entity.pdbx_description
1 polymer ?
#
loop_
_entity_poly.entity_id
_entity_poly.type
_entity_poly.pdbx_seq_one_letter_code
_entity_poly.pdbx_strand_id
1 'polypeptide(L)'
;MVILYQQLPFPLDSLYCDPDRKAYDVLGLYYGLGRTFFNPASVKVFSRFEDLKKAMKNYTIRATPDDRSSVLQQGGMFVFKGKQLLYARKDEGTGDHAPLDDILNICCKVPTA
;
A
#
# COMPACT_ATOMS: atom_id res chain seq x y z
N MET A 1 9.76 14.24 3.93
CA MET A 1 8.38 14.50 3.47
C MET A 1 8.21 15.81 2.69
N VAL A 2 9.09 16.80 2.86
CA VAL A 2 8.98 18.14 2.23
C VAL A 2 9.12 18.15 0.70
N ILE A 3 9.69 17.09 0.09
CA ILE A 3 10.06 17.09 -1.34
C ILE A 3 8.89 16.78 -2.28
N LEU A 4 7.90 15.99 -1.87
CA LEU A 4 6.84 15.53 -2.78
C LEU A 4 5.75 16.59 -2.98
N TYR A 5 5.45 17.38 -1.95
CA TYR A 5 4.35 18.35 -1.96
C TYR A 5 4.50 19.46 -3.01
N GLN A 6 5.71 19.99 -3.20
CA GLN A 6 5.96 21.08 -4.15
C GLN A 6 5.70 20.69 -5.62
N GLN A 7 5.51 19.41 -5.91
CA GLN A 7 5.34 18.88 -7.26
C GLN A 7 3.93 18.33 -7.54
N LEU A 8 3.00 18.40 -6.58
CA LEU A 8 1.67 17.82 -6.73
C LEU A 8 0.64 18.87 -7.16
N PRO A 9 -0.22 18.58 -8.14
CA PRO A 9 -1.16 19.55 -8.72
C PRO A 9 -2.41 19.79 -7.84
N PHE A 10 -2.42 19.33 -6.58
CA PHE A 10 -3.59 19.37 -5.72
C PHE A 10 -3.37 20.19 -4.43
N PRO A 11 -4.45 20.71 -3.82
CA PRO A 11 -4.35 21.60 -2.66
C PRO A 11 -3.70 20.93 -1.44
N LEU A 12 -2.82 21.64 -0.73
CA LEU A 12 -2.06 21.10 0.42
C LEU A 12 -2.96 20.66 1.57
N ASP A 13 -4.01 21.42 1.81
CA ASP A 13 -5.07 21.17 2.78
C ASP A 13 -5.84 19.86 2.51
N SER A 14 -5.71 19.31 1.32
CA SER A 14 -6.22 17.98 0.96
C SER A 14 -5.20 16.85 1.12
N LEU A 15 -3.93 17.16 1.42
CA LEU A 15 -2.86 16.17 1.61
C LEU A 15 -2.77 15.72 3.07
N TYR A 16 -3.38 14.58 3.37
CA TYR A 16 -3.21 13.91 4.65
C TYR A 16 -2.07 12.90 4.55
N CYS A 17 -1.04 13.10 5.35
CA CYS A 17 0.12 12.19 5.43
C CYS A 17 0.28 11.72 6.86
N ASP A 18 0.79 10.50 7.01
CA ASP A 18 1.15 9.90 8.30
C ASP A 18 2.68 9.81 8.41
N PRO A 19 3.38 10.94 8.66
CA PRO A 19 4.84 10.97 8.70
C PRO A 19 5.43 10.04 9.76
N ASP A 20 4.72 9.89 10.88
CA ASP A 20 5.13 9.10 12.03
C ASP A 20 4.66 7.63 11.95
N ARG A 21 3.97 7.24 10.87
CA ARG A 21 3.42 5.87 10.67
C ARG A 21 2.45 5.43 11.76
N LYS A 22 1.82 6.37 12.48
CA LYS A 22 0.91 6.08 13.60
C LYS A 22 -0.31 5.28 13.16
N ALA A 23 -0.91 5.64 12.02
CA ALA A 23 -2.04 4.91 11.48
C ALA A 23 -1.59 3.52 10.97
N TYR A 24 -0.43 3.46 10.33
CA TYR A 24 0.15 2.22 9.84
C TYR A 24 0.37 1.18 10.97
N ASP A 25 0.94 1.65 12.08
CA ASP A 25 1.22 0.83 13.26
C ASP A 25 -0.07 0.38 13.96
N VAL A 26 -1.06 1.27 14.09
CA VAL A 26 -2.37 0.94 14.66
C VAL A 26 -3.12 -0.10 13.81
N LEU A 27 -3.03 -0.01 12.48
CA LEU A 27 -3.59 -0.99 11.56
C LEU A 27 -2.77 -2.31 11.53
N GLY A 28 -1.58 -2.30 12.11
CA GLY A 28 -0.68 -3.44 12.23
C GLY A 28 -0.23 -4.00 10.87
N LEU A 29 -0.06 -3.12 9.87
CA LEU A 29 0.36 -3.52 8.53
C LEU A 29 1.78 -4.08 8.53
N TYR A 30 2.10 -4.93 7.56
CA TYR A 30 3.36 -5.66 7.55
C TYR A 30 4.54 -4.82 7.08
N TYR A 31 5.64 -4.91 7.81
CA TYR A 31 6.89 -4.22 7.51
C TYR A 31 8.07 -5.19 7.53
N GLY A 32 8.98 -5.06 6.55
CA GLY A 32 10.33 -5.64 6.61
C GLY A 32 10.75 -6.52 5.43
N LEU A 33 12.06 -6.53 5.15
CA LEU A 33 12.71 -7.25 4.04
C LEU A 33 12.40 -8.75 4.04
N GLY A 34 12.39 -9.40 5.21
CA GLY A 34 12.16 -10.84 5.34
C GLY A 34 10.81 -11.28 4.76
N ARG A 35 9.74 -10.54 5.06
CA ARG A 35 8.39 -10.91 4.62
C ARG A 35 8.09 -10.42 3.21
N THR A 36 8.62 -9.26 2.83
CA THR A 36 8.44 -8.70 1.48
C THR A 36 9.17 -9.52 0.42
N PHE A 37 10.36 -10.06 0.71
CA PHE A 37 11.16 -10.82 -0.27
C PHE A 37 11.09 -12.35 -0.12
N PHE A 38 10.81 -12.91 1.07
CA PHE A 38 10.79 -14.37 1.29
C PHE A 38 9.39 -14.97 1.52
N ASN A 39 8.31 -14.21 1.33
CA ASN A 39 6.97 -14.82 1.30
C ASN A 39 6.82 -15.68 0.02
N PRO A 40 6.26 -16.90 0.06
CA PRO A 40 5.85 -17.64 -1.14
C PRO A 40 4.99 -16.82 -2.13
N ALA A 41 4.24 -15.81 -1.66
CA ALA A 41 3.55 -14.85 -2.54
C ALA A 41 4.53 -13.97 -3.35
N SER A 42 5.70 -13.66 -2.81
CA SER A 42 6.80 -12.94 -3.49
C SER A 42 7.44 -13.77 -4.61
N VAL A 43 7.24 -15.09 -4.64
CA VAL A 43 7.68 -15.96 -5.74
C VAL A 43 6.95 -15.62 -7.05
N LYS A 44 5.72 -15.09 -7.00
CA LYS A 44 5.03 -14.51 -8.18
C LYS A 44 5.73 -13.27 -8.74
N VAL A 45 6.53 -12.57 -7.94
CA VAL A 45 7.32 -11.43 -8.43
C VAL A 45 8.54 -11.93 -9.21
N PHE A 46 9.14 -13.05 -8.80
CA PHE A 46 10.23 -13.69 -9.53
C PHE A 46 9.83 -14.21 -10.92
N SER A 47 8.59 -14.68 -11.12
CA SER A 47 8.13 -15.07 -12.46
C SER A 47 7.98 -13.90 -13.43
N ARG A 48 7.95 -12.65 -12.92
CA ARG A 48 7.89 -11.40 -13.70
C ARG A 48 9.22 -10.65 -13.75
N PHE A 49 10.33 -11.30 -13.39
CA PHE A 49 11.63 -10.65 -13.22
C PHE A 49 12.14 -9.97 -14.49
N GLU A 50 11.94 -10.59 -15.67
CA GLU A 50 12.35 -10.00 -16.95
C GLU A 50 11.51 -8.75 -17.32
N ASP A 51 10.21 -8.76 -17.03
CA ASP A 51 9.34 -7.59 -17.23
C ASP A 51 9.71 -6.45 -16.27
N LEU A 52 10.02 -6.79 -15.00
CA LEU A 52 10.51 -5.85 -14.00
C LEU A 52 11.83 -5.21 -14.44
N LYS A 53 12.78 -6.02 -14.93
CA LYS A 53 14.09 -5.55 -15.44
C LYS A 53 13.93 -4.64 -16.65
N LYS A 54 12.97 -4.93 -17.54
CA LYS A 54 12.65 -4.10 -18.70
C LYS A 54 11.99 -2.77 -18.28
N ALA A 55 11.10 -2.80 -17.29
CA ALA A 55 10.48 -1.61 -16.72
C ALA A 55 11.48 -0.72 -15.95
N MET A 56 12.43 -1.32 -15.24
CA MET A 56 13.46 -0.60 -14.48
C MET A 56 14.45 0.18 -15.36
N LYS A 57 14.69 -0.25 -16.61
CA LYS A 57 15.60 0.46 -17.54
C LYS A 57 15.18 1.90 -17.83
N ASN A 58 13.88 2.19 -17.73
CA ASN A 58 13.32 3.53 -17.96
C ASN A 58 12.85 4.22 -16.68
N TYR A 59 12.97 3.56 -15.52
CA TYR A 59 12.47 4.08 -14.26
C TYR A 59 13.54 4.95 -13.59
N THR A 60 13.30 6.25 -13.52
CA THR A 60 14.18 7.16 -12.78
C THR A 60 13.83 7.08 -11.31
N ILE A 61 14.66 6.39 -10.51
CA ILE A 61 14.56 6.29 -9.05
C ILE A 61 14.99 7.63 -8.40
N ARG A 62 14.32 8.73 -8.75
CA ARG A 62 14.47 10.03 -8.07
C ARG A 62 13.36 10.29 -7.05
N ALA A 63 12.26 9.55 -7.14
CA ALA A 63 11.10 9.69 -6.26
C ALA A 63 11.21 8.88 -4.96
N THR A 64 12.23 8.03 -4.83
CA THR A 64 12.39 7.15 -3.68
C THR A 64 13.24 7.86 -2.63
N PRO A 65 12.73 8.10 -1.41
CA PRO A 65 13.50 8.71 -0.34
C PRO A 65 14.75 7.89 -0.03
N ASP A 66 15.84 8.55 0.39
CA ASP A 66 17.07 7.86 0.85
C ASP A 66 16.77 6.92 2.03
N ASP A 67 15.74 7.22 2.80
CA ASP A 67 15.17 6.33 3.80
C ASP A 67 14.38 5.18 3.17
N ARG A 68 15.11 4.10 2.86
CA ARG A 68 14.58 2.85 2.33
C ARG A 68 13.77 2.02 3.35
N SER A 69 13.63 2.47 4.60
CA SER A 69 12.73 1.79 5.53
C SER A 69 11.28 1.89 5.02
N SER A 70 10.88 3.07 4.53
CA SER A 70 9.51 3.33 4.06
C SER A 70 9.07 2.48 2.86
N VAL A 71 9.99 2.07 1.98
CA VAL A 71 9.64 1.29 0.77
C VAL A 71 9.32 -0.19 1.04
N LEU A 72 9.51 -0.66 2.26
CA LEU A 72 9.23 -2.04 2.67
C LEU A 72 7.85 -2.21 3.30
N GLN A 73 7.06 -1.14 3.35
CA GLN A 73 5.70 -1.17 3.85
C GLN A 73 4.80 -1.94 2.87
N GLN A 74 4.12 -2.96 3.38
CA GLN A 74 3.07 -3.64 2.65
C GLN A 74 1.72 -2.97 2.91
N GLY A 75 0.84 -3.04 1.90
CA GLY A 75 -0.49 -2.46 1.95
C GLY A 75 -1.53 -3.37 2.60
N GLY A 76 -2.78 -2.95 2.43
CA GLY A 76 -3.96 -3.70 2.83
C GLY A 76 -5.22 -2.92 2.47
N MET A 77 -6.36 -3.56 2.70
CA MET A 77 -7.67 -2.98 2.50
C MET A 77 -8.45 -2.96 3.81
N PHE A 78 -8.98 -1.81 4.16
CA PHE A 78 -9.85 -1.64 5.32
C PHE A 78 -11.11 -0.89 4.90
N VAL A 79 -12.28 -1.42 5.27
CA VAL A 79 -13.58 -0.78 5.01
C VAL A 79 -14.22 -0.44 6.34
N PHE A 80 -14.56 0.84 6.51
CA PHE A 80 -15.21 1.35 7.71
C PHE A 80 -16.60 1.92 7.38
N LYS A 81 -17.54 1.73 8.29
CA LYS A 81 -18.80 2.49 8.35
C LYS A 81 -18.79 3.35 9.61
N GLY A 82 -18.52 4.64 9.45
CA GLY A 82 -18.25 5.52 10.58
C GLY A 82 -17.05 5.00 11.37
N LYS A 83 -17.27 4.62 12.64
CA LYS A 83 -16.22 4.05 13.52
C LYS A 83 -16.17 2.51 13.51
N GLN A 84 -17.08 1.85 12.80
CA GLN A 84 -17.15 0.39 12.75
C GLN A 84 -16.26 -0.14 11.62
N LEU A 85 -15.33 -1.03 11.94
CA LEU A 85 -14.58 -1.81 10.95
C LEU A 85 -15.45 -2.94 10.41
N LEU A 86 -15.68 -2.94 9.09
CA LEU A 86 -16.49 -3.94 8.39
C LEU A 86 -15.64 -4.99 7.67
N TYR A 87 -14.43 -4.59 7.25
CA TYR A 87 -13.49 -5.46 6.55
C TYR A 87 -12.08 -5.02 6.86
N ALA A 88 -11.19 -5.99 7.09
CA ALA A 88 -9.76 -5.77 7.17
C ALA A 88 -9.03 -6.92 6.50
N ARG A 89 -8.15 -6.58 5.58
CA ARG A 89 -7.20 -7.49 4.97
C ARG A 89 -5.85 -6.81 4.87
N LYS A 90 -4.81 -7.50 5.30
CA LYS A 90 -3.43 -7.10 5.06
C LYS A 90 -2.96 -7.83 3.82
N ASP A 91 -2.25 -7.15 2.93
CA ASP A 91 -1.72 -7.80 1.74
C ASP A 91 -0.64 -8.80 2.16
N GLU A 92 -0.70 -10.02 1.64
CA GLU A 92 0.23 -11.07 2.03
C GLU A 92 1.62 -10.80 1.44
N GLY A 93 1.67 -10.24 0.23
CA GLY A 93 2.89 -10.01 -0.52
C GLY A 93 2.83 -8.74 -1.37
N THR A 94 3.98 -8.38 -1.94
CA THR A 94 4.04 -7.27 -2.91
C THR A 94 3.22 -7.61 -4.15
N GLY A 95 2.27 -6.74 -4.52
CA GLY A 95 1.38 -6.95 -5.66
C GLY A 95 0.19 -7.88 -5.36
N ASP A 96 -0.03 -8.23 -4.10
CA ASP A 96 -1.28 -8.81 -3.64
C ASP A 96 -2.34 -7.71 -3.47
N HIS A 97 -3.59 -8.04 -3.75
CA HIS A 97 -4.70 -7.10 -3.73
C HIS A 97 -5.93 -7.77 -3.13
N ALA A 98 -6.67 -7.02 -2.32
CA ALA A 98 -7.97 -7.47 -1.84
C ALA A 98 -8.92 -7.72 -3.03
N PRO A 99 -9.64 -8.85 -3.06
CA PRO A 99 -10.60 -9.15 -4.12
C PRO A 99 -11.71 -8.10 -4.13
N LEU A 100 -11.88 -7.42 -5.26
CA LEU A 100 -12.83 -6.32 -5.39
C LEU A 100 -14.27 -6.76 -5.12
N ASP A 101 -14.63 -7.99 -5.50
CA ASP A 101 -15.98 -8.51 -5.27
C ASP A 101 -16.32 -8.57 -3.78
N ASP A 102 -15.37 -8.94 -2.92
CA ASP A 102 -15.60 -8.96 -1.47
C ASP A 102 -15.85 -7.54 -0.94
N ILE A 103 -15.04 -6.58 -1.39
CA ILE A 103 -15.16 -5.17 -1.00
C ILE A 103 -16.51 -4.61 -1.44
N LEU A 104 -16.83 -4.76 -2.72
CA LEU A 104 -18.05 -4.23 -3.31
C LEU A 104 -19.30 -4.87 -2.69
N ASN A 105 -19.27 -6.18 -2.43
CA ASN A 105 -20.35 -6.87 -1.74
C ASN A 105 -20.61 -6.31 -0.35
N ILE A 106 -19.55 -6.02 0.42
CA ILE A 106 -19.68 -5.42 1.76
C ILE A 106 -20.27 -4.01 1.63
N CYS A 107 -19.75 -3.18 0.73
CA CYS A 107 -20.24 -1.81 0.52
C CYS A 107 -21.72 -1.78 0.09
N CYS A 108 -22.14 -2.67 -0.81
CA CYS A 108 -23.51 -2.68 -1.35
C CYS A 108 -24.55 -3.30 -0.40
N LYS A 109 -24.13 -4.18 0.53
CA LYS A 109 -25.05 -4.86 1.46
C LYS A 109 -25.24 -4.13 2.78
N VAL A 110 -24.36 -3.18 3.09
CA VAL A 110 -24.46 -2.39 4.32
C VAL A 110 -25.63 -1.41 4.19
N PRO A 111 -26.65 -1.48 5.06
CA PRO A 111 -27.77 -0.54 5.01
C PRO A 111 -27.28 0.89 5.16
N THR A 112 -27.74 1.80 4.31
CA THR A 112 -27.52 3.24 4.50
C THR A 112 -28.20 3.70 5.79
N ALA A 113 -27.50 4.51 6.57
CA ALA A 113 -28.03 5.12 7.79
C ALA A 113 -28.89 6.34 7.46
#